data_AF-A0A428S406-F1
#
_entry.id   AF-A0A428S406-F1
#
_cell.length_a   1.000
_cell.length_b   1.000
_cell.length_c   1.000
_cell.angle_alpha   90.00
_cell.angle_beta   90.00
_cell.angle_gamma   90.00
#
_symmetry.space_group_name_H-M   'P 1'
#
loop_
_entity.id
_entity.type
_entity.pdbx_description
1 polymer ?
#
loop_
_entity_poly.entity_id
_entity_poly.type
_entity_poly.pdbx_seq_one_letter_code
_entity_poly.pdbx_strand_id
1 'polypeptide(L)'
;MEEELERLREELRQYEEKQRQHEEKQRQHEEEQRQHEEKQRQHKEEQRQHEEKQRQHEEEQRQYEEKQRQREEAEDRADASRPSTLQAYLETCHSLSLDVKLITDRSLTTQGDTANPIRRICPRRIIPWDTFAREQEHVWDELSFNPSFFSQAAFPSRHQLDYVRSLLRPVRSEFGLQNSERVVVEHAVQKLMDATYNDLMLRGHLGLDGTVTFKIHTNPSITDDSLSESTEQVSIGSGPHSRLTRRRRKARGKGNGEDEFCIYRASGGQDVPAVAIQYKAPHELRRDAIVTGLASEIQPDRDVINQEGEGYEFASRRLATAVVIQLFSYMIGKGIQYGYIDTGEAYVFLHIPDDPSCVYYSVC
;
A
#
# COMPACT_ATOMS: atom_id res chain seq x y z
N MET A 1 -62.20 -112.17 3.98
CA MET A 1 -62.88 -110.94 4.47
C MET A 1 -62.18 -110.34 5.68
N GLU A 2 -61.78 -111.10 6.71
CA GLU A 2 -61.01 -110.53 7.85
C GLU A 2 -59.60 -110.06 7.45
N GLU A 3 -58.84 -110.82 6.66
CA GLU A 3 -57.49 -110.43 6.20
C GLU A 3 -57.45 -109.16 5.32
N GLU A 4 -58.50 -108.90 4.54
CA GLU A 4 -58.60 -107.68 3.70
C GLU A 4 -58.92 -106.44 4.55
N LEU A 5 -59.72 -106.59 5.60
CA LEU A 5 -60.11 -105.50 6.50
C LEU A 5 -58.94 -105.12 7.44
N GLU A 6 -58.09 -106.07 7.77
CA GLU A 6 -56.85 -105.86 8.53
C GLU A 6 -55.78 -105.17 7.68
N ARG A 7 -55.60 -105.57 6.41
CA ARG A 7 -54.75 -104.85 5.43
C ARG A 7 -55.19 -103.40 5.22
N LEU A 8 -56.49 -103.15 5.07
CA LEU A 8 -57.01 -101.78 4.88
C LEU A 8 -56.77 -100.89 6.12
N ARG A 9 -56.88 -101.46 7.34
CA ARG A 9 -56.58 -100.75 8.60
C ARG A 9 -55.09 -100.47 8.76
N GLU A 10 -54.23 -101.33 8.22
CA GLU A 10 -52.79 -101.16 8.23
C GLU A 10 -52.34 -100.14 7.18
N GLU A 11 -52.95 -100.14 6.00
CA GLU A 11 -52.77 -99.09 4.97
C GLU A 11 -53.27 -97.71 5.44
N LEU A 12 -54.42 -97.63 6.12
CA LEU A 12 -54.91 -96.39 6.74
C LEU A 12 -53.95 -95.87 7.81
N ARG A 13 -53.41 -96.75 8.67
CA ARG A 13 -52.40 -96.37 9.65
C ARG A 13 -51.11 -95.88 8.99
N GLN A 14 -50.62 -96.56 7.95
CA GLN A 14 -49.45 -96.10 7.19
C GLN A 14 -49.70 -94.78 6.45
N TYR A 15 -50.92 -94.55 5.96
CA TYR A 15 -51.29 -93.29 5.31
C TYR A 15 -51.36 -92.13 6.31
N GLU A 16 -51.98 -92.34 7.47
CA GLU A 16 -52.00 -91.36 8.57
C GLU A 16 -50.59 -91.07 9.10
N GLU A 17 -49.73 -92.08 9.21
CA GLU A 17 -48.35 -91.93 9.65
C GLU A 17 -47.52 -91.15 8.62
N LYS A 18 -47.71 -91.41 7.31
CA LYS A 18 -47.11 -90.61 6.23
C LYS A 18 -47.62 -89.17 6.21
N GLN A 19 -48.92 -88.95 6.46
CA GLN A 19 -49.51 -87.62 6.60
C GLN A 19 -48.89 -86.86 7.77
N ARG A 20 -48.76 -87.49 8.95
CA ARG A 20 -48.10 -86.89 10.12
C ARG A 20 -46.63 -86.58 9.84
N GLN A 21 -45.89 -87.48 9.21
CA GLN A 21 -44.49 -87.23 8.81
C GLN A 21 -44.37 -86.11 7.78
N HIS A 22 -45.34 -85.97 6.87
CA HIS A 22 -45.34 -84.89 5.88
C HIS A 22 -45.65 -83.53 6.54
N GLU A 23 -46.65 -83.47 7.42
CA GLU A 23 -46.96 -82.28 8.21
C GLU A 23 -45.79 -81.89 9.14
N GLU A 24 -45.13 -82.86 9.76
CA GLU A 24 -43.96 -82.61 10.63
C GLU A 24 -42.78 -82.05 9.82
N LYS A 25 -42.51 -82.58 8.63
CA LYS A 25 -41.51 -82.03 7.71
C LYS A 25 -41.87 -80.63 7.20
N GLN A 26 -43.16 -80.36 6.92
CA GLN A 26 -43.61 -79.02 6.55
C GLN A 26 -43.40 -78.02 7.70
N ARG A 27 -43.73 -78.41 8.93
CA ARG A 27 -43.50 -77.58 10.11
C ARG A 27 -42.02 -77.31 10.34
N GLN A 28 -41.16 -78.31 10.20
CA GLN A 28 -39.70 -78.15 10.28
C GLN A 28 -39.18 -77.20 9.20
N HIS A 29 -39.65 -77.34 7.95
CA HIS A 29 -39.24 -76.47 6.86
C HIS A 29 -39.70 -75.00 7.06
N GLU A 30 -40.93 -74.79 7.54
CA GLU A 30 -41.41 -73.45 7.91
C GLU A 30 -40.61 -72.85 9.06
N GLU A 31 -40.24 -73.65 10.06
CA GLU A 31 -39.46 -73.19 11.20
C GLU A 31 -38.03 -72.80 10.76
N GLU A 32 -37.40 -73.59 9.89
CA GLU A 32 -36.11 -73.27 9.28
C GLU A 32 -36.18 -71.99 8.43
N GLN A 33 -37.24 -71.80 7.65
CA GLN A 33 -37.45 -70.56 6.88
C GLN A 33 -37.58 -69.34 7.80
N ARG A 34 -38.36 -69.44 8.88
CA ARG A 34 -38.51 -68.35 9.86
C ARG A 34 -37.17 -68.01 10.50
N GLN A 35 -36.38 -69.01 10.90
CA GLN A 35 -35.04 -68.80 11.46
C GLN A 35 -34.08 -68.17 10.45
N HIS A 36 -34.16 -68.54 9.17
CA HIS A 36 -33.34 -67.94 8.13
C HIS A 36 -33.72 -66.47 7.89
N GLU A 37 -35.01 -66.15 7.81
CA GLU A 37 -35.48 -64.77 7.69
C GLU A 37 -35.07 -63.91 8.90
N GLU A 38 -35.15 -64.45 10.11
CA GLU A 38 -34.76 -63.75 11.33
C GLU A 38 -33.26 -63.42 11.33
N LYS A 39 -32.40 -64.38 10.93
CA LYS A 39 -30.96 -64.14 10.76
C LYS A 39 -30.65 -63.09 9.69
N GLN A 40 -31.38 -63.10 8.57
CA GLN A 40 -31.22 -62.08 7.53
C GLN A 40 -31.61 -60.69 8.04
N ARG A 41 -32.68 -60.58 8.84
CA ARG A 41 -33.09 -59.32 9.46
C ARG A 41 -32.02 -58.81 10.43
N GLN A 42 -31.50 -59.67 11.29
CA GLN A 42 -30.42 -59.33 12.23
C GLN A 42 -29.17 -58.83 11.50
N HIS A 43 -28.69 -59.55 10.48
CA HIS A 43 -27.52 -59.13 9.70
C HIS A 43 -27.73 -57.77 9.00
N LYS A 44 -28.93 -57.51 8.48
CA LYS A 44 -29.27 -56.24 7.84
C LYS A 44 -29.34 -55.08 8.84
N GLU A 45 -29.78 -55.35 10.07
CA GLU A 45 -29.79 -54.37 11.16
C GLU A 45 -28.37 -54.05 11.64
N GLU A 46 -27.51 -55.06 11.79
CA GLU A 46 -26.09 -54.88 12.12
C GLU A 46 -25.35 -54.06 11.04
N GLN A 47 -25.61 -54.34 9.76
CA GLN A 47 -25.04 -53.54 8.65
C GLN A 47 -25.48 -52.08 8.74
N ARG A 48 -26.76 -51.81 9.00
CA ARG A 48 -27.26 -50.44 9.17
C ARG A 48 -26.60 -49.73 10.34
N GLN A 49 -26.45 -50.41 11.48
CA GLN A 49 -25.77 -49.86 12.64
C GLN A 49 -24.28 -49.59 12.35
N HIS A 50 -23.62 -50.45 11.58
CA HIS A 50 -22.23 -50.26 11.19
C HIS A 50 -22.08 -49.05 10.25
N GLU A 51 -22.94 -48.94 9.23
CA GLU A 51 -22.97 -47.78 8.32
C GLU A 51 -23.27 -46.48 9.06
N GLU A 52 -24.21 -46.50 10.01
CA GLU A 52 -24.56 -45.32 10.81
C GLU A 52 -23.38 -44.87 11.70
N LYS A 53 -22.68 -45.81 12.33
CA LYS A 53 -21.44 -45.52 13.09
C LYS A 53 -20.32 -44.97 12.20
N GLN A 54 -20.16 -45.51 11.00
CA GLN A 54 -19.18 -44.99 10.03
C GLN A 54 -19.52 -43.54 9.64
N ARG A 55 -20.79 -43.25 9.34
CA ARG A 55 -21.24 -41.89 9.01
C ARG A 55 -21.03 -40.92 10.16
N GLN A 56 -21.34 -41.33 11.40
CA GLN A 56 -21.09 -40.53 12.59
C GLN A 56 -19.61 -40.21 12.75
N HIS A 57 -18.74 -41.22 12.59
CA HIS A 57 -17.29 -41.02 12.67
C HIS A 57 -16.75 -40.08 11.58
N GLU A 58 -17.21 -40.23 10.34
CA GLU A 58 -16.83 -39.32 9.26
C GLU A 58 -17.33 -37.88 9.51
N GLU A 59 -18.53 -37.72 10.05
CA GLU A 59 -19.09 -36.41 10.37
C GLU A 59 -18.32 -35.74 11.51
N GLU A 60 -17.98 -36.49 12.56
CA GLU A 60 -17.08 -36.02 13.63
C GLU A 60 -15.71 -35.61 13.10
N GLN A 61 -15.13 -36.40 12.19
CA GLN A 61 -13.85 -36.07 11.56
C GLN A 61 -13.94 -34.80 10.71
N ARG A 62 -14.99 -34.65 9.90
CA ARG A 62 -15.24 -33.43 9.12
C ARG A 62 -15.38 -32.20 10.03
N GLN A 63 -16.13 -32.32 11.13
CA GLN A 63 -16.29 -31.24 12.11
C GLN A 63 -14.97 -30.89 12.79
N TYR A 64 -14.13 -31.88 13.10
CA TYR A 64 -12.81 -31.66 13.68
C TYR A 64 -11.90 -30.90 12.71
N GLU A 65 -11.82 -31.33 11.45
CA GLU A 65 -11.02 -30.67 10.41
C GLU A 65 -11.50 -29.24 10.13
N GLU A 66 -12.81 -29.01 10.10
CA GLU A 66 -13.38 -27.68 9.93
C GLU A 66 -13.03 -26.76 11.11
N LYS A 67 -13.12 -27.26 12.35
CA LYS A 67 -12.69 -26.51 13.54
C LYS A 67 -11.20 -26.19 13.51
N GLN A 68 -10.35 -27.11 13.03
CA GLN A 68 -8.91 -26.84 12.88
C GLN A 68 -8.66 -25.75 11.83
N ARG A 69 -9.30 -25.83 10.66
CA ARG A 69 -9.21 -24.78 9.63
C ARG A 69 -9.67 -23.42 10.15
N GLN A 70 -10.79 -23.37 10.87
CA GLN A 70 -11.27 -22.12 11.47
C GLN A 70 -10.30 -21.56 12.52
N ARG A 71 -9.65 -22.42 13.30
CA ARG A 71 -8.64 -22.01 14.29
C ARG A 71 -7.39 -21.47 13.61
N GLU A 72 -6.90 -22.15 12.58
CA GLU A 72 -5.74 -21.72 11.77
C GLU A 72 -6.02 -20.37 11.09
N GLU A 73 -7.16 -20.21 10.41
CA GLU A 73 -7.54 -18.93 9.81
C GLU A 73 -7.67 -17.80 10.85
N ALA A 74 -8.18 -18.10 12.04
CA ALA A 74 -8.29 -17.13 13.12
C ALA A 74 -6.91 -16.72 13.66
N GLU A 75 -5.98 -17.67 13.77
CA GLU A 75 -4.60 -17.44 14.19
C GLU A 75 -3.85 -16.60 13.14
N ASP A 76 -3.96 -16.95 11.86
CA ASP A 76 -3.37 -16.18 10.76
C ASP A 76 -3.91 -14.74 10.70
N ARG A 77 -5.22 -14.54 10.87
CA ARG A 77 -5.82 -13.21 10.93
C ARG A 77 -5.36 -12.42 12.15
N ALA A 78 -5.22 -13.09 13.29
CA ALA A 78 -4.71 -12.45 14.51
C ALA A 78 -3.26 -12.02 14.30
N ASP A 79 -2.43 -12.87 13.71
CA ASP A 79 -1.02 -12.59 13.44
C ASP A 79 -0.83 -11.49 12.41
N ALA A 80 -1.60 -11.49 11.32
CA ALA A 80 -1.61 -10.41 10.33
C ALA A 80 -2.06 -9.06 10.90
N SER A 81 -2.83 -9.07 11.99
CA SER A 81 -3.31 -7.88 12.69
C SER A 81 -2.35 -7.37 13.77
N ARG A 82 -1.32 -8.15 14.14
CA ARG A 82 -0.32 -7.70 15.12
C ARG A 82 0.51 -6.53 14.55
N PRO A 83 0.84 -5.52 15.38
CA PRO A 83 1.79 -4.50 14.99
C PRO A 83 3.10 -5.10 14.49
N SER A 84 3.74 -4.43 13.54
CA SER A 84 5.00 -4.86 12.93
C SER A 84 6.20 -4.19 13.59
N THR A 85 7.37 -4.83 13.46
CA THR A 85 8.66 -4.19 13.74
C THR A 85 9.00 -3.20 12.62
N LEU A 86 9.95 -2.30 12.86
CA LEU A 86 10.36 -1.31 11.86
C LEU A 86 10.81 -1.97 10.55
N GLN A 87 11.60 -3.04 10.62
CA GLN A 87 12.08 -3.74 9.43
C GLN A 87 10.93 -4.33 8.61
N ALA A 88 10.04 -5.10 9.24
CA ALA A 88 8.90 -5.71 8.56
C ALA A 88 7.94 -4.65 7.98
N TYR A 89 7.82 -3.50 8.67
CA TYR A 89 7.06 -2.36 8.18
C TYR A 89 7.67 -1.78 6.90
N LEU A 90 8.97 -1.48 6.89
CA LEU A 90 9.67 -0.94 5.72
C LEU A 90 9.64 -1.90 4.54
N GLU A 91 9.83 -3.20 4.77
CA GLU A 91 9.71 -4.23 3.72
C GLU A 91 8.30 -4.24 3.11
N THR A 92 7.26 -4.12 3.93
CA THR A 92 5.87 -4.07 3.43
C THR A 92 5.58 -2.76 2.70
N CYS A 93 6.08 -1.62 3.18
CA CYS A 93 5.99 -0.34 2.49
C CYS A 93 6.71 -0.36 1.13
N HIS A 94 7.88 -0.99 1.07
CA HIS A 94 8.61 -1.18 -0.20
C HIS A 94 7.84 -2.08 -1.18
N SER A 95 7.27 -3.18 -0.69
CA SER A 95 6.40 -4.02 -1.52
C SER A 95 5.19 -3.24 -2.03
N LEU A 96 4.60 -2.39 -1.20
CA LEU A 96 3.47 -1.54 -1.56
C LEU A 96 3.84 -0.49 -2.62
N SER A 97 5.02 0.13 -2.54
CA SER A 97 5.50 1.07 -3.55
C SER A 97 5.74 0.39 -4.90
N LEU A 98 6.23 -0.84 -4.90
CA LEU A 98 6.40 -1.63 -6.12
C LEU A 98 5.07 -2.04 -6.78
N ASP A 99 3.98 -2.13 -6.01
CA ASP A 99 2.64 -2.47 -6.52
C ASP A 99 1.96 -1.29 -7.25
N VAL A 100 2.50 -0.08 -7.15
CA VAL A 100 1.95 1.12 -7.82
C VAL A 100 2.12 0.98 -9.34
N LYS A 101 0.99 0.92 -10.06
CA LYS A 101 0.97 0.75 -11.51
C LYS A 101 1.13 2.10 -12.21
N LEU A 102 2.30 2.37 -12.77
CA LEU A 102 2.58 3.56 -13.56
C LEU A 102 2.19 3.33 -15.03
N ILE A 103 1.45 4.28 -15.61
CA ILE A 103 1.07 4.26 -17.03
C ILE A 103 1.93 5.28 -17.77
N THR A 104 2.81 4.75 -18.63
CA THR A 104 3.84 5.53 -19.35
C THR A 104 3.47 5.83 -20.81
N ASP A 105 2.29 5.38 -21.27
CA ASP A 105 1.85 5.59 -22.66
C ASP A 105 1.42 7.05 -22.89
N ARG A 106 2.18 7.76 -23.74
CA ARG A 106 1.95 9.16 -24.11
C ARG A 106 0.63 9.41 -24.86
N SER A 107 -0.01 8.38 -25.42
CA SER A 107 -1.25 8.54 -26.17
C SER A 107 -2.49 8.77 -25.29
N LEU A 108 -2.37 8.55 -23.97
CA LEU A 108 -3.48 8.61 -23.00
C LEU A 108 -3.33 9.78 -22.00
N THR A 109 -2.46 10.74 -22.29
CA THR A 109 -1.99 11.72 -21.30
C THR A 109 -2.24 13.16 -21.76
N THR A 110 -2.73 14.00 -20.85
CA THR A 110 -2.86 15.44 -21.05
C THR A 110 -1.49 16.06 -21.24
N GLN A 111 -1.27 16.81 -22.32
CA GLN A 111 -0.09 17.63 -22.52
C GLN A 111 0.02 18.67 -21.39
N GLY A 112 0.91 18.41 -20.44
CA GLY A 112 1.40 19.43 -19.51
C GLY A 112 2.27 20.42 -20.27
N ASP A 113 1.92 21.70 -20.21
CA ASP A 113 2.65 22.77 -20.87
C ASP A 113 4.02 22.93 -20.17
N THR A 114 5.10 22.56 -20.84
CA THR A 114 6.47 22.72 -20.30
C THR A 114 6.70 24.20 -19.98
N ALA A 115 6.66 24.52 -18.68
CA ALA A 115 6.70 25.88 -18.18
C ALA A 115 7.88 26.69 -18.75
N ASN A 116 7.54 27.86 -19.27
CA ASN A 116 8.42 28.77 -19.98
C ASN A 116 9.58 29.25 -19.06
N PRO A 117 10.87 29.00 -19.41
CA PRO A 117 12.02 29.20 -18.52
C PRO A 117 12.43 30.66 -18.27
N ILE A 118 11.75 31.64 -18.87
CA ILE A 118 12.25 33.02 -19.03
C ILE A 118 12.36 33.82 -17.70
N ARG A 119 11.97 33.27 -16.54
CA ARG A 119 12.04 33.99 -15.24
C ARG A 119 12.42 33.16 -14.01
N ARG A 120 13.05 32.00 -14.17
CA ARG A 120 13.44 31.14 -13.04
C ARG A 120 14.86 31.46 -12.56
N ILE A 121 15.09 31.37 -11.25
CA ILE A 121 16.43 31.47 -10.67
C ILE A 121 17.16 30.19 -11.06
N CYS A 122 18.34 30.33 -11.68
CA CYS A 122 19.13 29.21 -12.20
C CYS A 122 20.40 29.04 -11.36
N PRO A 123 20.78 27.82 -10.95
CA PRO A 123 22.08 27.57 -10.34
C PRO A 123 23.17 27.70 -11.41
N ARG A 124 24.39 28.08 -11.00
CA ARG A 124 25.56 28.09 -11.89
C ARG A 124 26.03 26.67 -12.22
N ARG A 125 25.86 25.74 -11.27
CA ARG A 125 26.32 24.35 -11.38
C ARG A 125 25.30 23.40 -10.77
N ILE A 126 25.04 22.30 -11.45
CA ILE A 126 24.26 21.16 -10.98
C ILE A 126 25.26 19.99 -10.87
N ILE A 127 25.56 19.56 -9.65
CA ILE A 127 26.73 18.73 -9.33
C ILE A 127 26.27 17.38 -8.75
N PRO A 128 26.86 16.24 -9.15
CA PRO A 128 26.60 14.97 -8.46
C PRO A 128 26.88 15.06 -6.95
N TRP A 129 26.01 14.45 -6.14
CA TRP A 129 26.13 14.37 -4.69
C TRP A 129 26.78 13.04 -4.30
N ASP A 130 28.08 12.96 -4.52
CA ASP A 130 28.85 11.71 -4.37
C ASP A 130 28.81 11.12 -2.94
N THR A 131 28.53 11.96 -1.93
CA THR A 131 28.44 11.54 -0.53
C THR A 131 27.04 11.15 -0.06
N PHE A 132 26.02 11.29 -0.92
CA PHE A 132 24.61 11.08 -0.55
C PHE A 132 24.37 9.73 0.14
N ALA A 133 24.84 8.63 -0.45
CA ALA A 133 24.61 7.29 0.10
C ALA A 133 25.20 7.11 1.50
N ARG A 134 26.41 7.63 1.72
CA ARG A 134 27.07 7.60 3.04
C ARG A 134 26.35 8.48 4.06
N GLU A 135 25.82 9.62 3.63
CA GLU A 135 25.02 10.49 4.50
C GLU A 135 23.70 9.83 4.88
N GLN A 136 23.05 9.09 3.97
CA GLN A 136 21.86 8.29 4.29
C GLN A 136 22.19 7.16 5.28
N GLU A 137 23.29 6.44 5.08
CA GLU A 137 23.76 5.39 6.01
C GLU A 137 24.00 5.96 7.41
N HIS A 138 24.64 7.13 7.51
CA HIS A 138 24.85 7.80 8.79
C HIS A 138 23.55 8.11 9.53
N VAL A 139 22.47 8.49 8.83
CA VAL A 139 21.15 8.70 9.47
C VAL A 139 20.61 7.40 10.07
N TRP A 140 20.81 6.26 9.39
CA TRP A 140 20.41 4.94 9.93
C TRP A 140 21.28 4.52 11.12
N ASP A 141 22.56 4.88 11.14
CA ASP A 141 23.44 4.66 12.29
C ASP A 141 22.98 5.46 13.52
N GLU A 142 22.59 6.72 13.34
CA GLU A 142 22.05 7.56 14.42
C GLU A 142 20.70 7.01 14.93
N LEU A 143 19.85 6.48 14.04
CA LEU A 143 18.64 5.76 14.46
C LEU A 143 18.96 4.49 15.26
N SER A 144 20.06 3.83 14.94
CA SER A 144 20.55 2.62 15.62
C SER A 144 21.07 2.88 17.04
N PHE A 145 21.16 4.15 17.47
CA PHE A 145 21.46 4.53 18.85
C PHE A 145 20.54 3.84 19.87
N ASN A 146 19.27 3.60 19.53
CA ASN A 146 18.34 2.84 20.36
C ASN A 146 17.88 1.53 19.69
N PRO A 147 18.54 0.38 19.94
CA PRO A 147 18.18 -0.90 19.32
C PRO A 147 16.74 -1.38 19.62
N SER A 148 16.14 -0.93 20.73
CA SER A 148 14.76 -1.30 21.04
C SER A 148 13.77 -0.75 20.02
N PHE A 149 14.09 0.38 19.37
CA PHE A 149 13.27 0.98 18.32
C PHE A 149 13.04 0.02 17.14
N PHE A 150 14.05 -0.77 16.78
CA PHE A 150 13.96 -1.76 15.69
C PHE A 150 13.23 -3.03 16.10
N SER A 151 13.35 -3.42 17.37
CA SER A 151 12.78 -4.66 17.90
C SER A 151 11.32 -4.52 18.35
N GLN A 152 10.88 -3.31 18.67
CA GLN A 152 9.52 -3.06 19.14
C GLN A 152 8.50 -3.18 18.00
N ALA A 153 7.45 -3.97 18.25
CA ALA A 153 6.30 -4.05 17.39
C ALA A 153 5.38 -2.84 17.60
N ALA A 154 5.74 -1.69 17.01
CA ALA A 154 5.03 -0.41 17.16
C ALA A 154 4.44 0.11 15.84
N PHE A 155 4.77 -0.52 14.71
CA PHE A 155 4.38 -0.04 13.39
C PHE A 155 3.09 -0.69 12.90
N PRO A 156 2.39 -0.08 11.92
CA PRO A 156 1.17 -0.64 11.35
C PRO A 156 1.31 -2.11 10.95
N SER A 157 0.25 -2.88 11.17
CA SER A 157 0.23 -4.31 10.86
C SER A 157 0.16 -4.57 9.36
N ARG A 158 0.49 -5.80 8.96
CA ARG A 158 0.37 -6.24 7.57
C ARG A 158 -1.06 -6.08 7.05
N HIS A 159 -2.06 -6.44 7.86
CA HIS A 159 -3.47 -6.27 7.50
C HIS A 159 -3.83 -4.79 7.24
N GLN A 160 -3.29 -3.85 8.03
CA GLN A 160 -3.49 -2.42 7.78
C GLN A 160 -2.87 -1.96 6.46
N LEU A 161 -1.69 -2.48 6.10
CA LEU A 161 -1.05 -2.17 4.82
C LEU A 161 -1.70 -2.87 3.62
N ASP A 162 -2.29 -4.05 3.80
CA ASP A 162 -3.10 -4.70 2.76
C ASP A 162 -4.38 -3.91 2.46
N TYR A 163 -4.97 -3.26 3.47
CA TYR A 163 -6.04 -2.28 3.22
C TYR A 163 -5.55 -1.12 2.36
N VAL A 164 -4.37 -0.56 2.66
CA VAL A 164 -3.76 0.51 1.85
C VAL A 164 -3.52 0.04 0.41
N ARG A 165 -2.98 -1.18 0.22
CA ARG A 165 -2.79 -1.82 -1.08
C ARG A 165 -4.08 -1.88 -1.90
N SER A 166 -5.21 -2.17 -1.26
CA SER A 166 -6.52 -2.22 -1.93
C SER A 166 -6.99 -0.87 -2.50
N LEU A 167 -6.45 0.24 -1.99
CA LEU A 167 -6.79 1.60 -2.43
C LEU A 167 -5.96 2.08 -3.62
N LEU A 168 -4.89 1.36 -3.98
CA LEU A 168 -4.00 1.78 -5.06
C LEU A 168 -4.72 1.85 -6.40
N ARG A 169 -4.46 2.93 -7.14
CA ARG A 169 -5.00 3.18 -8.48
C ARG A 169 -3.85 3.35 -9.48
N PRO A 170 -4.05 2.97 -10.76
CA PRO A 170 -3.05 3.25 -11.79
C PRO A 170 -2.77 4.75 -11.92
N VAL A 171 -1.49 5.12 -11.94
CA VAL A 171 -1.00 6.50 -12.03
C VAL A 171 -0.85 6.91 -13.49
N ARG A 172 -1.49 8.02 -13.88
CA ARG A 172 -1.48 8.57 -15.25
C ARG A 172 -1.05 10.03 -15.35
N SER A 173 -0.93 10.72 -14.22
CA SER A 173 -0.69 12.16 -14.15
C SER A 173 0.09 12.52 -12.89
N GLU A 174 0.63 13.73 -12.82
CA GLU A 174 1.28 14.27 -11.61
C GLU A 174 0.35 14.18 -10.38
N PHE A 175 -0.93 14.57 -10.52
CA PHE A 175 -1.92 14.47 -9.45
C PHE A 175 -2.20 13.00 -9.04
N GLY A 176 -2.21 12.08 -10.00
CA GLY A 176 -2.35 10.65 -9.71
C GLY A 176 -1.15 10.11 -8.94
N LEU A 177 0.06 10.52 -9.32
CA LEU A 177 1.31 10.13 -8.66
C LEU A 177 1.32 10.65 -7.22
N GLN A 178 1.06 11.95 -7.05
CA GLN A 178 0.95 12.61 -5.76
C GLN A 178 -0.03 11.89 -4.81
N ASN A 179 -1.21 11.49 -5.27
CA ASN A 179 -2.16 10.76 -4.42
C ASN A 179 -1.65 9.37 -4.01
N SER A 180 -0.96 8.66 -4.91
CA SER A 180 -0.33 7.37 -4.60
C SER A 180 0.81 7.54 -3.60
N GLU A 181 1.71 8.49 -3.83
CA GLU A 181 2.85 8.80 -2.97
C GLU A 181 2.43 9.22 -1.57
N ARG A 182 1.36 10.02 -1.46
CA ARG A 182 0.78 10.38 -0.17
C ARG A 182 0.38 9.16 0.66
N VAL A 183 -0.23 8.17 0.01
CA VAL A 183 -0.78 7.00 0.67
C VAL A 183 0.31 5.98 1.00
N VAL A 184 1.30 5.82 0.11
CA VAL A 184 2.33 4.78 0.20
C VAL A 184 3.56 5.26 0.96
N VAL A 185 4.05 6.46 0.64
CA VAL A 185 5.33 6.98 1.13
C VAL A 185 5.11 8.02 2.22
N GLU A 186 4.33 9.07 1.97
CA GLU A 186 4.20 10.18 2.94
C GLU A 186 3.61 9.71 4.27
N HIS A 187 2.53 8.91 4.25
CA HIS A 187 1.98 8.32 5.47
C HIS A 187 2.96 7.39 6.18
N ALA A 188 3.80 6.66 5.44
CA ALA A 188 4.79 5.77 6.03
C ALA A 188 5.92 6.54 6.73
N VAL A 189 6.43 7.58 6.05
CA VAL A 189 7.41 8.50 6.62
C VAL A 189 6.82 9.22 7.84
N GLN A 190 5.56 9.65 7.78
CA GLN A 190 4.90 10.27 8.93
C GLN A 190 4.84 9.32 10.13
N LYS A 191 4.50 8.04 9.92
CA LYS A 191 4.49 7.04 11.00
C LYS A 191 5.87 6.81 11.58
N LEU A 192 6.90 6.79 10.75
CA LEU A 192 8.29 6.67 11.19
C LEU A 192 8.74 7.89 12.00
N MET A 193 8.41 9.10 11.54
CA MET A 193 8.72 10.34 12.25
C MET A 193 7.99 10.44 13.58
N ASP A 194 6.70 10.06 13.62
CA ASP A 194 5.91 10.04 14.86
C ASP A 194 6.48 9.02 15.86
N ALA A 195 6.85 7.82 15.39
CA ALA A 195 7.48 6.80 16.25
C ALA A 195 8.82 7.29 16.81
N THR A 196 9.66 7.90 15.96
CA THR A 196 10.97 8.44 16.35
C THR A 196 10.82 9.59 17.36
N TYR A 197 9.86 10.49 17.14
CA TYR A 197 9.60 11.61 18.05
C TYR A 197 9.04 11.16 19.41
N ASN A 198 8.24 10.08 19.44
CA ASN A 198 7.68 9.55 20.67
C ASN A 198 8.69 8.73 21.50
N ASP A 199 9.82 8.30 20.90
CA ASP A 199 10.94 7.72 21.62
C ASP A 199 11.80 8.84 22.25
N LEU A 200 11.78 8.97 23.57
CA LEU A 200 12.48 10.04 24.29
C LEU A 200 14.01 10.01 24.11
N MET A 201 14.59 8.81 23.93
CA MET A 201 16.04 8.64 23.76
C MET A 201 16.45 9.09 22.36
N LEU A 202 15.75 8.61 21.33
CA LEU A 202 16.01 9.00 19.95
C LEU A 202 15.69 10.47 19.71
N ARG A 203 14.57 10.96 20.24
CA ARG A 203 14.21 12.38 20.15
C ARG A 203 15.31 13.27 20.72
N GLY A 204 15.85 12.93 21.89
CA GLY A 204 16.93 13.68 22.53
C GLY A 204 18.25 13.59 21.76
N HIS A 205 18.58 12.40 21.26
CA HIS A 205 19.80 12.14 20.49
C HIS A 205 19.81 12.88 19.15
N LEU A 206 18.69 12.83 18.41
CA LEU A 206 18.52 13.46 17.09
C LEU A 206 18.14 14.95 17.18
N GLY A 207 17.88 15.49 18.37
CA GLY A 207 17.48 16.88 18.55
C GLY A 207 16.14 17.23 17.89
N LEU A 208 15.14 16.33 17.95
CA LEU A 208 13.86 16.55 17.30
C LEU A 208 12.93 17.46 18.14
N ASP A 209 12.65 18.64 17.59
CA ASP A 209 11.77 19.66 18.19
C ASP A 209 10.27 19.43 17.90
N GLY A 210 9.94 18.55 16.95
CA GLY A 210 8.57 18.26 16.54
C GLY A 210 8.50 17.16 15.48
N THR A 211 7.28 16.79 15.10
CA THR A 211 7.03 15.90 13.96
C THR A 211 7.00 16.69 12.64
N VAL A 212 6.88 15.97 11.53
CA VAL A 212 6.70 16.53 10.19
C VAL A 212 5.23 16.56 9.79
N THR A 213 4.90 17.35 8.78
CA THR A 213 3.62 17.29 8.07
C THR A 213 3.83 17.53 6.59
N PHE A 214 2.98 16.93 5.76
CA PHE A 214 3.00 17.09 4.30
C PHE A 214 1.89 18.05 3.89
N LYS A 215 2.23 19.16 3.21
CA LYS A 215 1.22 20.15 2.77
C LYS A 215 1.50 20.69 1.38
N ILE A 216 0.42 21.02 0.69
CA ILE A 216 0.44 21.71 -0.60
C ILE A 216 0.56 23.21 -0.35
N HIS A 217 1.54 23.86 -0.97
CA HIS A 217 1.59 25.32 -1.03
C HIS A 217 0.95 25.82 -2.32
N THR A 218 -0.37 25.95 -2.33
CA THR A 218 -1.02 26.80 -3.36
C THR A 218 -0.71 28.26 -3.01
N ASN A 219 0.03 28.98 -3.86
CA ASN A 219 0.24 30.42 -3.67
C ASN A 219 -1.14 31.11 -3.67
N PRO A 220 -1.55 31.83 -2.61
CA PRO A 220 -2.82 32.58 -2.58
C PRO A 220 -2.66 33.90 -3.35
N SER A 221 -2.27 33.81 -4.61
CA SER A 221 -2.17 34.94 -5.52
C SER A 221 -3.04 34.62 -6.73
N ILE A 222 -4.34 34.83 -6.54
CA ILE A 222 -5.42 35.25 -7.45
C ILE A 222 -6.70 34.53 -6.99
N THR A 223 -7.24 34.97 -5.86
CA THR A 223 -8.67 34.96 -5.55
C THR A 223 -8.86 36.00 -4.44
N ASP A 224 -8.61 37.26 -4.78
CA ASP A 224 -9.29 38.36 -4.11
C ASP A 224 -10.55 38.63 -4.95
N ASP A 225 -11.69 38.73 -4.27
CA ASP A 225 -13.04 38.99 -4.79
C ASP A 225 -13.64 37.97 -5.78
N SER A 226 -14.24 36.92 -5.23
CA SER A 226 -15.50 36.36 -5.73
C SER A 226 -15.90 35.19 -4.84
N LEU A 227 -17.14 35.22 -4.31
CA LEU A 227 -17.80 34.29 -3.38
C LEU A 227 -17.88 34.77 -1.91
N SER A 228 -18.24 36.04 -1.73
CA SER A 228 -18.87 36.53 -0.51
C SER A 228 -19.88 37.61 -0.86
N GLU A 229 -21.03 37.21 -1.40
CA GLU A 229 -22.31 37.92 -1.25
C GLU A 229 -23.38 36.97 -1.82
N SER A 230 -24.21 36.37 -0.98
CA SER A 230 -25.47 37.03 -0.64
C SER A 230 -25.96 36.59 0.75
N THR A 231 -25.95 37.53 1.69
CA THR A 231 -27.13 37.85 2.52
C THR A 231 -26.86 39.22 3.17
N GLU A 232 -27.56 40.21 2.63
CA GLU A 232 -27.98 41.49 3.21
C GLU A 232 -27.33 41.93 4.53
N GLN A 233 -26.73 43.13 4.55
CA GLN A 233 -27.38 44.27 5.21
C GLN A 233 -26.69 45.61 4.94
N VAL A 234 -27.55 46.58 4.63
CA VAL A 234 -27.31 47.99 4.35
C VAL A 234 -26.73 48.71 5.57
N SER A 235 -25.67 49.52 5.39
CA SER A 235 -25.55 50.84 6.04
C SER A 235 -24.41 51.68 5.47
N ILE A 236 -24.76 52.92 5.14
CA ILE A 236 -23.97 54.00 4.55
C ILE A 236 -23.11 54.69 5.63
N GLY A 237 -21.84 55.00 5.32
CA GLY A 237 -21.02 55.89 6.15
C GLY A 237 -19.62 56.14 5.59
N SER A 238 -19.44 57.30 4.96
CA SER A 238 -18.22 57.78 4.29
C SER A 238 -17.10 58.23 5.25
N GLY A 239 -15.82 57.98 4.93
CA GLY A 239 -14.66 58.73 5.47
C GLY A 239 -13.30 58.03 5.31
N PRO A 240 -12.16 58.75 5.14
CA PRO A 240 -11.16 58.39 4.12
C PRO A 240 -9.79 57.87 4.61
N HIS A 241 -9.19 57.04 3.74
CA HIS A 241 -7.76 56.88 3.40
C HIS A 241 -6.68 57.08 4.48
N SER A 242 -6.07 55.97 4.93
CA SER A 242 -4.73 55.97 5.52
C SER A 242 -3.70 55.29 4.63
N ARG A 243 -2.52 55.90 4.57
CA ARG A 243 -1.52 55.82 3.51
C ARG A 243 -0.61 54.60 3.66
N LEU A 244 -0.27 54.05 2.50
CA LEU A 244 0.69 53.00 2.24
C LEU A 244 2.06 53.25 2.93
N THR A 245 2.40 52.42 3.92
CA THR A 245 3.81 52.23 4.30
C THR A 245 4.45 51.22 3.35
N ARG A 246 5.24 51.74 2.42
CA ARG A 246 6.01 50.99 1.42
C ARG A 246 7.07 50.11 2.09
N ARG A 247 6.72 48.87 2.46
CA ARG A 247 7.70 47.85 2.86
C ARG A 247 8.55 47.44 1.66
N ARG A 248 9.87 47.41 1.87
CA ARG A 248 10.91 47.04 0.90
C ARG A 248 10.56 45.73 0.19
N ARG A 249 10.53 45.75 -1.15
CA ARG A 249 10.34 44.56 -1.98
C ARG A 249 11.59 43.67 -1.86
N LYS A 250 11.50 42.58 -1.09
CA LYS A 250 12.32 41.38 -1.32
C LYS A 250 12.09 40.96 -2.77
N ALA A 251 13.14 40.52 -3.46
CA ALA A 251 13.05 39.99 -4.81
C ALA A 251 12.11 38.76 -4.80
N ARG A 252 10.81 38.99 -4.99
CA ARG A 252 9.82 37.94 -5.18
C ARG A 252 10.01 37.47 -6.62
N GLY A 253 10.69 36.34 -6.79
CA GLY A 253 10.43 35.49 -7.95
C GLY A 253 8.92 35.32 -8.03
N LYS A 254 8.35 35.66 -9.19
CA LYS A 254 6.93 35.48 -9.44
C LYS A 254 6.72 33.97 -9.59
N GLY A 255 6.45 33.28 -8.49
CA GLY A 255 6.05 31.88 -8.50
C GLY A 255 4.83 31.77 -9.37
N ASN A 256 4.92 31.02 -10.47
CA ASN A 256 3.73 30.56 -11.17
C ASN A 256 2.89 29.77 -10.15
N GLY A 257 1.57 29.80 -10.33
CA GLY A 257 0.64 29.00 -9.52
C GLY A 257 0.74 27.51 -9.86
N GLU A 258 1.92 26.93 -9.66
CA GLU A 258 2.12 25.48 -9.63
C GLU A 258 1.91 25.06 -8.17
N ASP A 259 1.10 24.03 -7.95
CA ASP A 259 0.88 23.44 -6.63
C ASP A 259 2.18 22.76 -6.19
N GLU A 260 3.05 23.51 -5.51
CA GLU A 260 4.36 23.04 -5.07
C GLU A 260 4.24 22.41 -3.67
N PHE A 261 4.75 21.19 -3.52
CA PHE A 261 4.58 20.37 -2.31
C PHE A 261 5.74 20.56 -1.35
N CYS A 262 5.45 20.55 -0.05
CA CYS A 262 6.48 20.64 0.98
C CYS A 262 6.22 19.71 2.16
N ILE A 263 7.32 19.21 2.73
CA ILE A 263 7.38 18.67 4.08
C ILE A 263 7.72 19.83 5.02
N TYR A 264 6.97 19.97 6.10
CA TYR A 264 7.15 20.99 7.12
C TYR A 264 7.54 20.32 8.40
N ARG A 265 8.44 20.95 9.14
CA ARG A 265 8.72 20.61 10.53
C ARG A 265 7.95 21.54 11.44
N ALA A 266 7.34 20.99 12.49
CA ALA A 266 6.81 21.79 13.58
C ALA A 266 7.98 22.32 14.43
N SER A 267 8.15 23.64 14.52
CA SER A 267 9.16 24.27 15.37
C SER A 267 8.56 25.50 16.05
N GLY A 268 8.54 25.51 17.39
CA GLY A 268 8.06 26.66 18.17
C GLY A 268 6.59 27.05 17.90
N GLY A 269 5.74 26.10 17.50
CA GLY A 269 4.33 26.35 17.15
C GLY A 269 4.13 26.94 15.74
N GLN A 270 5.18 27.01 14.92
CA GLN A 270 5.10 27.40 13.51
C GLN A 270 5.56 26.25 12.60
N ASP A 271 4.93 26.14 11.44
CA ASP A 271 5.37 25.22 10.40
C ASP A 271 6.46 25.85 9.57
N VAL A 272 7.65 25.25 9.59
CA VAL A 272 8.80 25.69 8.78
C VAL A 272 8.98 24.70 7.63
N PRO A 273 8.97 25.14 6.36
CA PRO A 273 9.21 24.25 5.25
C PRO A 273 10.64 23.70 5.31
N ALA A 274 10.77 22.37 5.23
CA ALA A 274 12.03 21.66 5.43
C ALA A 274 12.49 20.95 4.15
N VAL A 275 11.55 20.35 3.40
CA VAL A 275 11.84 19.64 2.15
C VAL A 275 10.83 20.05 1.08
N ALA A 276 11.31 20.36 -0.12
CA ALA A 276 10.46 20.64 -1.28
C ALA A 276 10.28 19.39 -2.14
N ILE A 277 9.07 19.17 -2.68
CA ILE A 277 8.75 18.01 -3.51
C ILE A 277 8.22 18.51 -4.85
N GLN A 278 8.79 17.99 -5.93
CA GLN A 278 8.29 18.18 -7.28
C GLN A 278 7.87 16.83 -7.86
N TYR A 279 6.56 16.61 -7.99
CA TYR A 279 6.06 15.47 -8.75
C TYR A 279 6.19 15.75 -10.24
N LYS A 280 6.60 14.73 -11.01
CA LYS A 280 6.57 14.71 -12.47
C LYS A 280 5.93 13.44 -12.96
N ALA A 281 5.06 13.56 -13.97
CA ALA A 281 4.38 12.38 -14.47
C ALA A 281 5.42 11.41 -15.11
N PRO A 282 5.27 10.09 -14.93
CA PRO A 282 6.25 9.11 -15.41
C PRO A 282 6.54 9.21 -16.91
N HIS A 283 5.55 9.59 -17.72
CA HIS A 283 5.68 9.75 -19.17
C HIS A 283 6.30 11.09 -19.60
N GLU A 284 6.35 12.08 -18.71
CA GLU A 284 6.99 13.38 -18.94
C GLU A 284 8.49 13.32 -18.66
N LEU A 285 8.89 12.66 -17.57
CA LEU A 285 10.28 12.50 -17.16
C LEU A 285 10.56 11.03 -16.79
N ARG A 286 10.98 10.24 -17.77
CA ARG A 286 11.27 8.82 -17.60
C ARG A 286 12.63 8.57 -16.94
N ARG A 287 12.78 7.41 -16.29
CA ARG A 287 14.04 6.99 -15.64
C ARG A 287 15.25 7.05 -16.58
N ASP A 288 15.11 6.58 -17.83
CA ASP A 288 16.19 6.58 -18.83
C ASP A 288 16.64 8.01 -19.18
N ALA A 289 15.70 8.95 -19.28
CA ALA A 289 15.98 10.36 -19.51
C ALA A 289 16.66 11.02 -18.30
N ILE A 290 16.29 10.65 -17.07
CA ILE A 290 16.94 11.14 -15.84
C ILE A 290 18.39 10.68 -15.80
N VAL A 291 18.63 9.37 -15.92
CA VAL A 291 19.98 8.78 -15.83
C VAL A 291 20.88 9.32 -16.94
N THR A 292 20.34 9.46 -18.16
CA THR A 292 21.10 10.03 -19.29
C THR A 292 21.37 11.52 -19.10
N GLY A 293 20.36 12.28 -18.68
CA GLY A 293 20.45 13.74 -18.56
C GLY A 293 21.34 14.20 -17.40
N LEU A 294 21.34 13.46 -16.30
CA LEU A 294 22.10 13.71 -15.07
C LEU A 294 23.30 12.75 -14.92
N ALA A 295 23.92 12.36 -16.03
CA ALA A 295 25.09 11.47 -15.99
C ALA A 295 26.38 12.15 -15.47
N SER A 296 26.43 13.49 -15.47
CA SER A 296 27.59 14.27 -15.06
C SER A 296 27.19 15.64 -14.52
N GLU A 297 28.16 16.41 -14.03
CA GLU A 297 27.94 17.84 -13.74
C GLU A 297 27.40 18.59 -14.97
N ILE A 298 26.50 19.54 -14.71
CA ILE A 298 25.92 20.43 -15.72
C ILE A 298 26.15 21.88 -15.30
N GLN A 299 26.62 22.70 -16.23
CA GLN A 299 26.64 24.15 -16.12
C GLN A 299 25.53 24.71 -17.02
N PRO A 300 24.35 25.07 -16.47
CA PRO A 300 23.18 25.38 -17.29
C PRO A 300 23.42 26.42 -18.39
N ASP A 301 24.12 27.51 -18.07
CA ASP A 301 24.44 28.58 -19.04
C ASP A 301 25.32 28.11 -20.20
N ARG A 302 26.22 27.15 -19.94
CA ARG A 302 27.18 26.64 -20.93
C ARG A 302 26.60 25.46 -21.71
N ASP A 303 25.91 24.56 -21.03
CA ASP A 303 25.60 23.22 -21.53
C ASP A 303 24.16 23.09 -22.06
N VAL A 304 23.24 23.99 -21.69
CA VAL A 304 21.81 23.81 -21.94
C VAL A 304 21.11 25.09 -22.42
N ILE A 305 21.26 26.19 -21.69
CA ILE A 305 20.51 27.43 -21.94
C ILE A 305 20.99 28.06 -23.25
N ASN A 306 20.05 28.30 -24.16
CA ASN A 306 20.31 28.83 -25.51
C ASN A 306 21.30 27.99 -26.33
N GLN A 307 21.50 26.72 -25.97
CA GLN A 307 22.31 25.79 -26.75
C GLN A 307 21.41 25.00 -27.71
N GLU A 308 21.93 24.77 -28.92
CA GLU A 308 21.34 23.84 -29.88
C GLU A 308 22.07 22.50 -29.78
N GLY A 309 21.32 21.40 -29.72
CA GLY A 309 21.88 20.07 -29.68
C GLY A 309 20.88 19.05 -30.23
N GLU A 310 21.40 18.05 -30.92
CA GLU A 310 20.62 17.00 -31.54
C GLU A 310 20.75 15.69 -30.75
N GLY A 311 19.74 14.83 -30.87
CA GLY A 311 19.75 13.49 -30.29
C GLY A 311 19.18 13.40 -28.87
N TYR A 312 19.06 12.14 -28.43
CA TYR A 312 18.39 11.79 -27.18
C TYR A 312 19.15 12.26 -25.93
N GLU A 313 20.49 12.24 -25.95
CA GLU A 313 21.30 12.67 -24.80
C GLU A 313 21.10 14.16 -24.49
N PHE A 314 21.22 15.02 -25.51
CA PHE A 314 20.99 16.46 -25.34
C PHE A 314 19.56 16.77 -24.93
N ALA A 315 18.57 16.11 -25.54
CA ALA A 315 17.17 16.27 -25.16
C ALA A 315 16.91 15.88 -23.69
N SER A 316 17.51 14.77 -23.24
CA SER A 316 17.41 14.28 -21.85
C SER A 316 18.11 15.22 -20.88
N ARG A 317 19.32 15.70 -21.20
CA ARG A 317 20.06 16.68 -20.40
C ARG A 317 19.29 17.98 -20.26
N ARG A 318 18.74 18.50 -21.36
CA ARG A 318 17.92 19.72 -21.36
C ARG A 318 16.67 19.56 -20.50
N LEU A 319 15.97 18.44 -20.63
CA LEU A 319 14.75 18.15 -19.87
C LEU A 319 15.05 18.03 -18.37
N ALA A 320 16.01 17.19 -17.97
CA ALA A 320 16.36 17.01 -16.56
C ALA A 320 16.85 18.33 -15.93
N THR A 321 17.65 19.10 -16.66
CA THR A 321 18.11 20.44 -16.23
C THR A 321 16.93 21.38 -15.99
N ALA A 322 15.94 21.41 -16.88
CA ALA A 322 14.77 22.27 -16.73
C ALA A 322 13.95 21.93 -15.46
N VAL A 323 13.78 20.65 -15.15
CA VAL A 323 13.06 20.18 -13.95
C VAL A 323 13.87 20.47 -12.68
N VAL A 324 15.19 20.29 -12.69
CA VAL A 324 16.05 20.68 -11.56
C VAL A 324 16.00 22.19 -11.32
N ILE A 325 16.06 23.01 -12.37
CA ILE A 325 15.95 24.48 -12.27
C ILE A 325 14.59 24.90 -11.70
N GLN A 326 13.51 24.19 -12.06
CA GLN A 326 12.18 24.43 -11.52
C GLN A 326 12.17 24.30 -9.99
N LEU A 327 12.56 23.12 -9.49
CA LEU A 327 12.59 22.85 -8.06
C LEU A 327 13.60 23.74 -7.33
N PHE A 328 14.78 23.97 -7.91
CA PHE A 328 15.79 24.87 -7.36
C PHE A 328 15.25 26.30 -7.19
N SER A 329 14.61 26.86 -8.21
CA SER A 329 14.05 28.22 -8.15
C SER A 329 12.99 28.34 -7.04
N TYR A 330 12.19 27.29 -6.82
CA TYR A 330 11.22 27.22 -5.74
C TYR A 330 11.92 27.18 -4.36
N MET A 331 12.88 26.28 -4.20
CA MET A 331 13.66 26.12 -2.97
C MET A 331 14.34 27.42 -2.55
N ILE A 332 14.96 28.16 -3.49
CA ILE A 332 15.52 29.50 -3.22
C ILE A 332 14.45 30.50 -2.81
N GLY A 333 13.30 30.50 -3.50
CA GLY A 333 12.18 31.39 -3.17
C GLY A 333 11.63 31.20 -1.75
N LYS A 334 11.71 29.97 -1.23
CA LYS A 334 11.23 29.58 0.10
C LYS A 334 12.31 29.49 1.17
N GLY A 335 13.59 29.53 0.80
CA GLY A 335 14.71 29.33 1.72
C GLY A 335 14.83 27.88 2.20
N ILE A 336 14.57 26.92 1.33
CA ILE A 336 14.63 25.47 1.60
C ILE A 336 15.95 24.92 1.04
N GLN A 337 16.67 24.11 1.84
CA GLN A 337 17.94 23.52 1.43
C GLN A 337 17.80 22.14 0.79
N TYR A 338 16.78 21.36 1.16
CA TYR A 338 16.58 19.99 0.66
C TYR A 338 15.31 19.88 -0.18
N GLY A 339 15.36 19.08 -1.22
CA GLY A 339 14.17 18.77 -2.00
C GLY A 339 14.35 17.49 -2.80
N TYR A 340 13.30 17.00 -3.43
CA TYR A 340 13.41 15.92 -4.39
C TYR A 340 12.37 16.02 -5.51
N ILE A 341 12.73 15.47 -6.66
CA ILE A 341 11.83 15.22 -7.77
C ILE A 341 11.41 13.76 -7.70
N ASP A 342 10.12 13.51 -7.86
CA ASP A 342 9.54 12.17 -7.82
C ASP A 342 8.78 11.89 -9.12
N THR A 343 9.11 10.78 -9.78
CA THR A 343 8.44 10.31 -11.00
C THR A 343 7.67 9.00 -10.81
N GLY A 344 7.64 8.46 -9.58
CA GLY A 344 7.21 7.10 -9.25
C GLY A 344 8.18 6.01 -9.71
N GLU A 345 9.01 6.26 -10.73
CA GLU A 345 10.05 5.34 -11.20
C GLU A 345 11.44 5.66 -10.64
N ALA A 346 11.70 6.90 -10.27
CA ALA A 346 12.98 7.36 -9.78
C ALA A 346 12.81 8.59 -8.88
N TYR A 347 13.73 8.74 -7.93
CA TYR A 347 13.87 9.96 -7.14
C TYR A 347 15.11 10.72 -7.57
N VAL A 348 15.02 12.05 -7.62
CA VAL A 348 16.19 12.93 -7.76
C VAL A 348 16.25 13.84 -6.54
N PHE A 349 17.11 13.50 -5.58
CA PHE A 349 17.32 14.29 -4.37
C PHE A 349 18.21 15.49 -4.68
N LEU A 350 17.85 16.66 -4.15
CA LEU A 350 18.56 17.92 -4.31
C LEU A 350 18.99 18.48 -2.95
N HIS A 351 20.19 19.06 -2.90
CA HIS A 351 20.69 19.82 -1.77
C HIS A 351 21.35 21.12 -2.22
N ILE A 352 20.86 22.23 -1.69
CA ILE A 352 21.43 23.57 -1.89
C ILE A 352 22.28 23.89 -0.65
N PRO A 353 23.61 24.00 -0.79
CA PRO A 353 24.48 24.39 0.32
C PRO A 353 24.24 25.87 0.68
N ASP A 354 24.93 26.37 1.71
CA ASP A 354 24.80 27.76 2.15
C ASP A 354 25.10 28.79 1.04
N ASP A 355 25.94 28.42 0.06
CA ASP A 355 26.10 29.15 -1.20
C ASP A 355 25.08 28.66 -2.25
N PRO A 356 24.04 29.45 -2.57
CA PRO A 356 23.02 29.07 -3.55
C PRO A 356 23.52 29.16 -5.00
N SER A 357 24.83 29.23 -5.25
CA SER A 357 25.39 29.21 -6.59
C SER A 357 25.36 27.83 -7.23
N CYS A 358 25.24 26.76 -6.45
CA CYS A 358 25.17 25.39 -6.95
C CYS A 358 24.05 24.59 -6.28
N VAL A 359 23.72 23.45 -6.88
CA VAL A 359 22.85 22.44 -6.30
C VAL A 359 23.48 21.07 -6.50
N TYR A 360 23.51 20.28 -5.43
CA TYR A 360 23.93 18.88 -5.47
C TYR A 360 22.74 17.99 -5.81
N TYR A 361 22.94 16.92 -6.57
CA TYR A 361 21.90 15.97 -6.90
C TYR A 361 22.32 14.50 -6.72
N SER A 362 21.39 13.64 -6.32
CA SER A 362 21.55 12.19 -6.32
C SER A 362 20.34 11.53 -6.96
N VAL A 363 20.55 10.52 -7.80
CA VAL A 363 19.47 9.75 -8.46
C VAL A 363 19.34 8.40 -7.77
N CYS A 364 18.12 7.99 -7.42
CA CYS A 364 17.81 6.72 -6.77
C CYS A 364 16.71 5.95 -7.50
#